data_AF-A0A958QZ93-F1
#
_entry.id   AF-A0A958QZ93-F1
#
_cell.length_a   1.000
_cell.length_b   1.000
_cell.length_c   1.000
_cell.angle_alpha   90.00
_cell.angle_beta   90.00
_cell.angle_gamma   90.00
#
_symmetry.space_group_name_H-M   'P 1'
#
loop_
_entity.id
_entity.type
_entity.pdbx_description
1 polymer ?
#
loop_
_entity_poly.entity_id
_entity_poly.type
_entity_poly.pdbx_seq_one_letter_code
_entity_poly.pdbx_strand_id
1 'polypeptide(L)'
;MRRVLQDHGAEVIHLGHNRSVQDVVEAALQEGAHAIAISSYQGGHVEYFKYMKDLLNSEGAHYVKIFGGGGGVIVHEEKALLEKYGISQIF
;
A
#
# COMPACT_ATOMS: atom_id res chain seq x y z
N MET A 1 0.91 -9.32 9.76
CA MET A 1 -0.01 -9.25 8.60
C MET A 1 0.24 -10.37 7.59
N ARG A 2 1.40 -10.43 6.90
CA ARG A 2 1.60 -11.40 5.80
C ARG A 2 1.30 -12.88 6.12
N ARG A 3 1.63 -13.35 7.33
CA ARG A 3 1.36 -14.74 7.73
C ARG A 3 -0.13 -15.07 7.69
N VAL A 4 -0.96 -14.15 8.21
CA VAL A 4 -2.42 -14.30 8.18
C VAL A 4 -2.93 -14.34 6.74
N LEU A 5 -2.42 -13.50 5.84
CA LEU A 5 -2.79 -13.55 4.42
C LEU A 5 -2.44 -14.90 3.78
N GLN A 6 -1.24 -15.42 4.05
CA GLN A 6 -0.79 -16.73 3.57
C GLN A 6 -1.64 -17.87 4.14
N ASP A 7 -1.94 -17.82 5.44
CA ASP A 7 -2.78 -18.82 6.12
C ASP A 7 -4.21 -18.84 5.56
N HIS A 8 -4.70 -17.72 5.02
CA HIS A 8 -5.99 -17.60 4.32
C HIS A 8 -5.90 -17.88 2.82
N GLY A 9 -4.78 -18.43 2.34
CA GLY A 9 -4.61 -18.91 0.96
C GLY A 9 -4.17 -17.86 -0.06
N ALA A 10 -3.77 -16.66 0.37
CA ALA A 10 -3.19 -15.68 -0.55
C ALA A 10 -1.70 -15.97 -0.79
N GLU A 11 -1.26 -15.88 -2.05
CA GLU A 11 0.15 -15.78 -2.37
C GLU A 11 0.67 -14.40 -1.97
N VAL A 12 1.85 -14.36 -1.33
CA VAL A 12 2.41 -13.12 -0.80
C VAL A 12 3.86 -12.96 -1.23
N ILE A 13 4.09 -12.00 -2.12
CA ILE A 13 5.40 -11.50 -2.51
C ILE A 13 5.87 -10.52 -1.44
N HIS A 14 6.79 -10.95 -0.58
CA HIS A 14 7.26 -10.15 0.54
C HIS A 14 8.56 -9.40 0.22
N LEU A 15 8.47 -8.08 0.08
CA LEU A 15 9.62 -7.23 -0.26
C LEU A 15 10.48 -6.81 0.94
N GLY A 16 10.07 -7.12 2.17
CA GLY A 16 10.77 -6.72 3.39
C GLY A 16 10.51 -5.25 3.79
N HIS A 17 11.55 -4.55 4.25
CA HIS A 17 11.48 -3.17 4.75
C HIS A 17 12.30 -2.22 3.89
N ASN A 18 12.15 -0.90 4.12
CA ASN A 18 12.89 0.16 3.43
C ASN A 18 12.76 0.10 1.90
N ARG A 19 11.51 0.13 1.41
CA ARG A 19 11.19 0.08 -0.01
C ARG A 19 10.66 1.41 -0.50
N SER A 20 11.19 1.86 -1.63
CA SER A 20 10.67 3.02 -2.33
C SER A 20 9.27 2.72 -2.87
N VAL A 21 8.47 3.75 -3.16
CA VAL A 21 7.18 3.56 -3.86
C VAL A 21 7.40 2.86 -5.20
N GLN A 22 8.45 3.25 -5.92
CA GLN A 22 8.77 2.70 -7.23
C GLN A 22 9.05 1.19 -7.16
N ASP A 23 9.87 0.74 -6.20
CA ASP A 23 10.18 -0.68 -6.00
C ASP A 23 8.91 -1.51 -5.76
N VAL A 24 8.00 -0.97 -4.95
CA VAL A 24 6.76 -1.67 -4.58
C VAL A 24 5.80 -1.74 -5.77
N VAL A 25 5.64 -0.63 -6.50
CA VAL A 25 4.74 -0.58 -7.66
C VAL A 25 5.28 -1.46 -8.79
N GLU A 26 6.57 -1.40 -9.09
CA GLU A 26 7.19 -2.24 -10.11
C GLU A 26 6.99 -3.73 -9.80
N ALA A 27 7.24 -4.15 -8.56
CA ALA A 27 6.97 -5.52 -8.13
C ALA A 27 5.49 -5.89 -8.27
N ALA A 28 4.57 -5.02 -7.85
CA ALA A 28 3.14 -5.30 -7.98
C ALA A 28 2.69 -5.47 -9.44
N LEU A 29 3.27 -4.70 -10.37
CA LEU A 29 2.98 -4.80 -11.80
C LEU A 29 3.55 -6.08 -12.41
N GLN A 30 4.82 -6.41 -12.11
CA GLN A 30 5.49 -7.60 -12.63
C GLN A 30 4.81 -8.89 -12.16
N GLU A 31 4.38 -8.90 -10.90
CA GLU A 31 3.72 -10.06 -10.28
C GLU A 31 2.21 -10.11 -10.57
N GLY A 32 1.64 -9.12 -11.26
CA GLY A 32 0.19 -9.04 -11.51
C GLY A 32 -0.65 -9.02 -10.22
N ALA A 33 -0.14 -8.36 -9.17
CA ALA A 33 -0.72 -8.41 -7.84
C ALA A 33 -2.07 -7.66 -7.76
N HIS A 34 -3.04 -8.24 -7.05
CA HIS A 34 -4.35 -7.62 -6.83
C HIS A 34 -4.35 -6.52 -5.76
N ALA A 35 -3.38 -6.56 -4.85
CA ALA A 35 -3.32 -5.66 -3.72
C ALA A 35 -1.88 -5.45 -3.21
N ILE A 36 -1.65 -4.27 -2.63
CA ILE A 36 -0.42 -3.89 -1.93
C ILE A 36 -0.77 -3.61 -0.47
N ALA A 37 0.03 -4.13 0.46
CA ALA A 37 -0.10 -3.85 1.89
C ALA A 37 1.18 -3.21 2.43
N ILE A 38 1.09 -1.95 2.87
CA ILE A 38 2.22 -1.17 3.41
C ILE A 38 2.05 -0.93 4.90
N SER A 39 3.13 -1.10 5.66
CA SER A 39 3.23 -0.60 7.02
C SER A 39 4.15 0.62 7.06
N SER A 40 3.65 1.79 7.48
CA SER A 40 4.43 3.02 7.61
C SER A 40 4.43 3.52 9.05
N TYR A 41 5.62 3.57 9.66
CA TYR A 41 5.82 3.94 11.06
C TYR A 41 6.77 5.14 11.26
N GLN A 42 7.28 5.73 10.18
CA GLN A 42 8.31 6.79 10.24
C GLN A 42 7.77 8.18 9.86
N GLY A 43 6.46 8.30 9.62
CA GLY A 43 5.86 9.50 9.02
C GLY A 43 6.01 9.55 7.50
N GLY A 44 5.54 10.63 6.87
CA GLY A 44 5.54 10.80 5.41
C GLY A 44 4.60 9.85 4.66
N HIS A 45 3.71 9.17 5.37
CA HIS A 45 2.76 8.21 4.79
C HIS A 45 1.76 8.87 3.85
N VAL A 46 1.36 10.11 4.10
CA VAL A 46 0.40 10.80 3.22
C VAL A 46 0.96 10.95 1.82
N GLU A 47 2.18 11.47 1.70
CA GLU A 47 2.89 11.64 0.44
C GLU A 47 3.19 10.27 -0.19
N TYR A 48 3.68 9.32 0.59
CA TYR A 48 4.04 7.98 0.12
C TYR A 48 2.83 7.25 -0.52
N PHE A 49 1.68 7.24 0.16
CA PHE A 49 0.47 6.57 -0.35
C PHE A 49 -0.13 7.29 -1.55
N LYS A 50 -0.17 8.63 -1.54
CA LYS A 50 -0.66 9.39 -2.71
C LYS A 50 0.22 9.14 -3.93
N TYR A 51 1.54 9.19 -3.76
CA TYR A 51 2.47 8.91 -4.84
C TYR A 51 2.31 7.49 -5.38
N MET A 52 2.13 6.50 -4.52
CA MET A 52 1.84 5.12 -4.93
C MET A 52 0.56 5.03 -5.75
N LYS A 53 -0.52 5.71 -5.33
CA LYS A 53 -1.79 5.71 -6.05
C LYS A 53 -1.66 6.35 -7.43
N ASP A 54 -0.98 7.49 -7.51
CA ASP A 54 -0.75 8.20 -8.77
C ASP A 54 0.09 7.37 -9.74
N LEU A 55 1.17 6.75 -9.26
CA LEU A 55 2.04 5.91 -10.07
C LEU A 55 1.32 4.65 -10.59
N LEU A 56 0.51 3.98 -9.75
CA LEU A 56 -0.30 2.86 -10.22
C LEU A 56 -1.32 3.30 -11.28
N ASN A 57 -1.91 4.48 -11.13
CA ASN A 57 -2.85 5.00 -12.12
C ASN A 57 -2.14 5.35 -13.44
N SER A 58 -0.94 5.94 -13.40
CA SER A 58 -0.17 6.29 -14.62
C SER A 58 0.26 5.04 -15.40
N GLU A 59 0.54 3.95 -14.71
CA GLU A 59 0.86 2.63 -15.31
C GLU A 59 -0.39 1.82 -15.68
N GLY A 60 -1.59 2.40 -15.59
CA GLY A 60 -2.86 1.74 -15.95
C GLY A 60 -3.36 0.71 -14.94
N ALA A 61 -2.67 0.51 -13.82
CA ALA A 61 -2.96 -0.47 -12.77
C ALA A 61 -3.88 0.05 -11.65
N HIS A 62 -4.87 0.86 -12.02
CA HIS A 62 -5.86 1.45 -11.10
C HIS A 62 -6.69 0.41 -10.32
N TYR A 63 -6.71 -0.85 -10.78
CA TYR A 63 -7.39 -1.98 -10.15
C TYR A 63 -6.67 -2.50 -8.89
N VAL A 64 -5.39 -2.20 -8.72
CA VAL A 64 -4.60 -2.65 -7.57
C VAL A 64 -5.08 -1.92 -6.31
N LYS A 65 -5.55 -2.69 -5.33
CA LYS A 65 -6.02 -2.15 -4.05
C LYS A 65 -4.85 -1.82 -3.14
N ILE A 66 -4.89 -0.68 -2.48
CA ILE A 66 -3.82 -0.24 -1.57
C ILE A 66 -4.35 -0.29 -0.14
N PHE A 67 -3.66 -1.02 0.72
CA PHE A 67 -3.94 -1.14 2.15
C PHE A 67 -2.75 -0.62 2.94
N GLY A 68 -3.03 0.09 4.04
CA GLY A 68 -2.00 0.71 4.88
C GLY A 68 -2.24 0.50 6.37
N GLY A 69 -1.17 0.63 7.16
CA GLY A 69 -1.26 0.72 8.61
C GLY A 69 0.00 1.36 9.21
N GLY A 70 -0.16 2.09 10.30
CA GLY A 70 0.96 2.76 10.99
C GLY A 70 0.77 2.91 12.50
N GLY A 71 -0.23 2.24 13.06
CA GLY A 71 -0.64 2.45 14.44
C GLY A 71 -1.00 3.92 14.68
N GLY A 72 -0.56 4.49 15.80
CA GLY A 72 -0.82 5.89 16.13
C GLY A 72 -0.06 6.94 15.31
N VAL A 73 0.79 6.52 14.37
CA VAL A 73 1.54 7.43 13.49
C VAL A 73 0.63 8.06 12.42
N ILE A 74 -0.40 7.33 11.98
CA ILE A 74 -1.37 7.83 11.00
C ILE A 74 -2.61 8.27 11.77
N VAL A 75 -2.86 9.58 11.84
CA VAL A 75 -4.00 10.11 12.60
C VAL A 75 -5.32 9.97 11.82
N HIS A 76 -6.44 10.15 12.50
CA HIS A 76 -7.76 9.95 11.91
C HIS A 76 -8.03 10.89 10.72
N GLU A 77 -7.58 12.14 10.78
CA GLU A 77 -7.73 13.07 9.64
C GLU A 77 -6.93 12.61 8.42
N GLU A 78 -5.71 12.13 8.62
CA GLU A 78 -4.84 11.64 7.54
C GLU A 78 -5.38 10.35 6.93
N LYS A 79 -5.91 9.44 7.76
CA LYS A 79 -6.64 8.26 7.28
C LYS A 79 -7.81 8.66 6.38
N ALA A 80 -8.67 9.56 6.84
CA ALA A 80 -9.83 10.01 6.06
C ALA A 80 -9.39 10.69 4.74
N LEU A 81 -8.31 11.46 4.78
CA LEU A 81 -7.71 12.08 3.60
C LEU A 81 -7.22 11.03 2.59
N LEU A 82 -6.51 10.00 3.05
CA LEU A 82 -5.96 8.93 2.21
C LEU A 82 -7.06 8.04 1.60
N GLU A 83 -8.06 7.66 2.39
CA GLU A 83 -9.17 6.84 1.90
C GLU A 83 -10.01 7.62 0.87
N LYS A 84 -10.25 8.92 1.11
CA LYS A 84 -10.89 9.80 0.12
C LYS A 84 -10.07 9.94 -1.18
N TYR A 85 -8.74 9.87 -1.09
CA TYR A 85 -7.85 9.95 -2.25
C TYR A 85 -7.87 8.66 -3.10
N GLY A 86 -8.38 7.55 -2.56
CA GLY A 86 -8.48 6.28 -3.28
C GLY A 86 -7.61 5.16 -2.73
N ILE A 87 -7.03 5.33 -1.53
CA ILE A 87 -6.47 4.20 -0.76
C ILE A 87 -7.64 3.36 -0.24
N SER A 88 -7.56 2.04 -0.38
CA SER A 88 -8.70 1.17 -0.11
C SER A 88 -9.06 1.12 1.37
N GLN A 89 -8.05 1.07 2.25
CA GLN A 89 -8.26 1.16 3.70
C GLN A 89 -6.95 1.44 4.44
N ILE A 90 -7.00 2.30 5.46
CA ILE A 90 -5.95 2.44 6.46
C ILE A 90 -6.44 1.88 7.80
N PHE A 91 -5.67 0.97 8.39
CA PHE A 91 -5.98 0.32 9.67
C PHE A 91 -5.31 1.03 10.85
#